data_AF-A0A809PUM8-F1
#
_entry.id   AF-A0A809PUM8-F1
#
_cell.length_a   1.000
_cell.length_b   1.000
_cell.length_c   1.000
_cell.angle_alpha   90.00
_cell.angle_beta   90.00
_cell.angle_gamma   90.00
#
_symmetry.space_group_name_H-M   'P 1'
#
loop_
_entity.id
_entity.type
_entity.pdbx_description
1 polymer ?
#
loop_
_entity_poly.entity_id
_entity_poly.type
_entity_poly.pdbx_seq_one_letter_code
_entity_poly.pdbx_strand_id
1 'polypeptide(L)'
;MDAGGVKIFAAARCDYWYRAILKFEFTLFQEIKMTIANWCVLAACLLPIVSVGLAKGGSAKVPREQGRYDNDNPREWAKNLSGWRQRANAAQQNGFEALPLFIAAVVLAQQAHADQARIDQLAVLFIAIRIVYIMAYLMNQGTLRTLVWAGGMGTSIAILLMA
;
A
#
# COMPACT_ATOMS: atom_id res chain seq x y z
N MET A 1 10.72 60.42 23.88
CA MET A 1 10.16 59.13 23.44
C MET A 1 9.60 59.34 22.04
N ASP A 2 10.39 58.89 21.09
CA ASP A 2 10.40 59.22 19.68
C ASP A 2 9.46 58.26 18.91
N ALA A 3 8.50 58.84 18.21
CA ALA A 3 7.45 58.13 17.46
C ALA A 3 8.00 57.20 16.36
N GLY A 4 9.29 57.33 16.00
CA GLY A 4 9.99 56.44 15.07
C GLY A 4 10.20 55.03 15.61
N GLY A 5 10.54 54.88 16.90
CA GLY A 5 10.76 53.57 17.52
C GLY A 5 9.49 52.71 17.52
N VAL A 6 8.35 53.29 17.87
CA VAL A 6 7.06 52.58 17.93
C VAL A 6 6.64 52.03 16.56
N LYS A 7 6.89 52.77 15.48
CA LYS A 7 6.56 52.32 14.11
C LYS A 7 7.45 51.18 13.63
N ILE A 8 8.74 51.21 13.96
CA ILE A 8 9.70 50.13 13.63
C ILE A 8 9.34 48.84 14.38
N PHE A 9 8.99 48.94 15.67
CA PHE A 9 8.55 47.80 16.46
C PHE A 9 7.23 47.20 15.97
N ALA A 10 6.28 48.01 15.48
CA ALA A 10 5.03 47.53 14.92
C ALA A 10 5.24 46.80 13.58
N ALA A 11 6.08 47.33 12.69
CA ALA A 11 6.41 46.71 11.41
C ALA A 11 7.15 45.38 11.58
N ALA A 12 8.16 45.32 12.46
CA ALA A 12 8.91 44.09 12.75
C ALA A 12 8.01 42.99 13.37
N ARG A 13 7.03 43.39 14.18
CA ARG A 13 6.06 42.46 14.77
C ARG A 13 5.11 41.92 13.69
N CYS A 14 4.63 42.77 12.78
CA CYS A 14 3.80 42.38 11.65
C CYS A 14 4.52 41.38 10.72
N ASP A 15 5.80 41.62 10.41
CA ASP A 15 6.63 40.70 9.61
C ASP A 15 6.88 39.36 10.32
N TYR A 16 7.08 39.37 11.64
CA TYR A 16 7.23 38.13 12.42
C TYR A 16 5.95 37.30 12.42
N TRP A 17 4.80 37.93 12.67
CA TRP A 17 3.50 37.25 12.63
C TRP A 17 3.16 36.78 11.23
N TYR A 18 3.44 37.56 10.19
CA TYR A 18 3.22 37.16 8.80
C TYR A 18 4.13 35.99 8.40
N ARG A 19 5.42 36.01 8.77
CA ARG A 19 6.34 34.88 8.56
C ARG A 19 5.96 33.66 9.40
N ALA A 20 5.40 33.83 10.59
CA ALA A 20 4.92 32.75 11.44
C ALA A 20 3.63 32.14 10.89
N ILE A 21 2.69 32.96 10.40
CA ILE A 21 1.46 32.53 9.73
C ILE A 21 1.79 31.85 8.42
N LEU A 22 2.67 32.40 7.58
CA LEU A 22 3.14 31.74 6.37
C LEU A 22 3.90 30.46 6.68
N LYS A 23 4.74 30.40 7.72
CA LYS A 23 5.35 29.14 8.16
C LYS A 23 4.30 28.16 8.66
N PHE A 24 3.28 28.61 9.38
CA PHE A 24 2.22 27.75 9.94
C PHE A 24 1.29 27.24 8.84
N GLU A 25 0.85 28.09 7.92
CA GLU A 25 0.11 27.72 6.71
C GLU A 25 0.96 26.85 5.79
N PHE A 26 2.24 27.15 5.59
CA PHE A 26 3.15 26.31 4.80
C PHE A 26 3.47 24.98 5.50
N THR A 27 3.50 24.91 6.83
CA THR A 27 3.62 23.67 7.63
C THR A 27 2.29 22.92 7.69
N LEU A 28 1.15 23.59 7.49
CA LEU A 28 -0.17 22.99 7.32
C LEU A 28 -0.39 22.49 5.88
N PHE A 29 0.31 23.05 4.89
CA PHE A 29 0.21 22.69 3.47
C PHE A 29 1.35 21.78 2.97
N GLN A 30 2.51 21.78 3.64
CA GLN A 30 3.50 20.71 3.59
C GLN A 30 3.03 19.59 4.53
N GLU A 31 2.73 18.35 4.15
CA GLU A 31 2.99 17.65 2.91
C GLU A 31 1.91 16.56 2.73
N ILE A 32 0.97 16.72 1.78
CA ILE A 32 0.34 15.56 1.12
C ILE A 32 1.26 15.10 -0.03
N LYS A 33 2.57 15.05 0.22
CA LYS A 33 3.51 14.52 -0.74
C LYS A 33 3.51 13.02 -0.53
N MET A 34 2.83 12.32 -1.43
CA MET A 34 2.71 10.87 -1.36
C MET A 34 4.10 10.25 -1.42
N THR A 35 4.52 9.62 -0.32
CA THR A 35 5.78 8.89 -0.25
C THR A 35 5.72 7.64 -1.12
N ILE A 36 6.87 7.06 -1.45
CA ILE A 36 6.91 5.81 -2.21
C ILE A 36 6.19 4.71 -1.43
N ALA A 37 6.37 4.65 -0.11
CA ALA A 37 5.65 3.73 0.75
C ALA A 37 4.12 3.86 0.64
N ASN A 38 3.57 5.08 0.52
CA ASN A 38 2.13 5.28 0.34
C ASN A 38 1.64 4.74 -1.02
N TRP A 39 2.44 4.90 -2.08
CA TRP A 39 2.16 4.28 -3.38
C TRP A 39 2.28 2.76 -3.33
N CYS A 40 3.20 2.22 -2.55
CA CYS A 40 3.29 0.79 -2.30
C CYS A 40 2.07 0.27 -1.55
N VAL A 41 1.53 0.99 -0.58
CA VAL A 41 0.25 0.63 0.07
C VAL A 41 -0.88 0.54 -0.95
N LEU A 42 -1.00 1.52 -1.84
CA LEU A 42 -1.99 1.47 -2.92
C LEU A 42 -1.75 0.25 -3.84
N ALA A 43 -0.52 0.02 -4.26
CA ALA A 43 -0.16 -1.13 -5.09
C ALA A 43 -0.49 -2.46 -4.40
N ALA A 44 -0.22 -2.58 -3.10
CA ALA A 44 -0.53 -3.76 -2.30
C ALA A 44 -2.05 -4.02 -2.27
N CYS A 45 -2.88 -2.97 -2.19
CA CYS A 45 -4.34 -3.09 -2.24
C CYS A 45 -4.85 -3.56 -3.62
N LEU A 46 -4.16 -3.17 -4.70
CA LEU A 46 -4.56 -3.50 -6.07
C LEU A 46 -4.10 -4.89 -6.52
N LEU A 47 -2.94 -5.36 -6.05
CA LEU A 47 -2.36 -6.65 -6.46
C LEU A 47 -3.31 -7.86 -6.31
N PRO A 48 -4.04 -8.05 -5.18
CA PRO A 48 -5.01 -9.13 -5.03
C PRO A 48 -6.18 -9.04 -6.02
N ILE A 49 -6.57 -7.83 -6.40
CA ILE A 49 -7.64 -7.62 -7.38
C ILE A 49 -7.15 -8.03 -8.77
N VAL A 50 -5.92 -7.66 -9.12
CA VAL A 50 -5.28 -8.05 -10.39
C VAL A 50 -5.13 -9.56 -10.48
N SER A 51 -4.73 -10.24 -9.40
CA SER A 51 -4.52 -11.70 -9.42
C SER A 51 -5.79 -12.47 -9.79
N VAL A 52 -6.95 -12.13 -9.20
CA VAL A 52 -8.23 -12.76 -9.59
C VAL A 52 -8.77 -12.19 -10.91
N GLY A 53 -8.43 -10.95 -11.24
CA GLY A 53 -8.75 -10.32 -12.53
C GLY A 53 -8.22 -11.13 -13.71
N LEU A 54 -7.01 -11.69 -13.60
CA LEU A 54 -6.44 -12.60 -14.59
C LEU A 54 -7.30 -13.88 -14.78
N ALA A 55 -7.82 -14.44 -13.68
CA ALA A 55 -8.71 -15.61 -13.74
C ALA A 55 -10.09 -15.28 -14.35
N LYS A 56 -10.60 -14.06 -14.10
CA LYS A 56 -11.86 -13.54 -14.65
C LYS A 56 -11.75 -13.18 -16.15
N GLY A 57 -10.66 -12.56 -16.59
CA GLY A 57 -10.45 -12.22 -18.00
C GLY A 57 -10.52 -13.45 -18.91
N GLY A 58 -10.03 -14.59 -18.41
CA GLY A 58 -10.12 -15.87 -19.11
C GLY A 58 -11.46 -16.60 -19.00
N SER A 59 -12.45 -16.10 -18.23
CA SER A 59 -13.78 -16.71 -18.12
C SER A 59 -14.83 -15.98 -18.95
N ALA A 60 -14.56 -14.74 -19.42
CA ALA A 60 -15.47 -13.99 -20.29
C ALA A 60 -15.77 -14.70 -21.63
N LYS A 61 -14.82 -15.54 -22.12
CA LYS A 61 -14.95 -16.32 -23.35
C LYS A 61 -15.55 -17.72 -23.15
N VAL A 62 -15.87 -18.10 -21.90
CA VAL A 62 -16.36 -19.44 -21.57
C VAL A 62 -17.90 -19.45 -21.64
N PRO A 63 -18.53 -20.47 -22.25
CA PRO A 63 -19.99 -20.63 -22.21
C PRO A 63 -20.53 -20.63 -20.77
N ARG A 64 -21.77 -20.13 -20.56
CA ARG A 64 -22.38 -20.07 -19.21
C ARG A 64 -22.37 -21.44 -18.51
N GLU A 65 -22.62 -22.48 -19.28
CA GLU A 65 -22.68 -23.89 -18.85
C GLU A 65 -21.31 -24.44 -18.38
N GLN A 66 -20.21 -23.81 -18.78
CA GLN A 66 -18.84 -24.24 -18.48
C GLN A 66 -18.14 -23.35 -17.43
N GLY A 67 -18.90 -22.53 -16.69
CA GLY A 67 -18.36 -21.75 -15.56
C GLY A 67 -17.97 -20.31 -15.90
N ARG A 68 -18.71 -19.65 -16.80
CA ARG A 68 -18.58 -18.21 -17.05
C ARG A 68 -18.72 -17.41 -15.76
N TYR A 69 -18.01 -16.29 -15.64
CA TYR A 69 -18.13 -15.41 -14.49
C TYR A 69 -19.57 -14.95 -14.28
N ASP A 70 -20.05 -15.16 -13.06
CA ASP A 70 -21.36 -14.73 -12.58
C ASP A 70 -21.18 -13.50 -11.67
N ASN A 71 -21.83 -12.40 -12.04
CA ASN A 71 -21.83 -11.16 -11.27
C ASN A 71 -22.87 -11.16 -10.14
N ASP A 72 -23.88 -12.02 -10.24
CA ASP A 72 -24.96 -12.10 -9.26
C ASP A 72 -24.47 -12.87 -8.03
N ASN A 73 -23.65 -13.92 -8.23
CA ASN A 73 -23.08 -14.74 -7.16
C ASN A 73 -21.54 -14.92 -7.28
N PRO A 74 -20.74 -13.84 -7.15
CA PRO A 74 -19.30 -13.89 -7.40
C PRO A 74 -18.53 -14.79 -6.42
N ARG A 75 -19.02 -14.92 -5.17
CA ARG A 75 -18.41 -15.78 -4.16
C ARG A 75 -18.68 -17.26 -4.42
N GLU A 76 -19.82 -17.59 -4.98
CA GLU A 76 -20.17 -18.96 -5.34
C GLU A 76 -19.40 -19.40 -6.59
N TRP A 77 -19.33 -18.53 -7.60
CA TRP A 77 -18.45 -18.74 -8.75
C TRP A 77 -17.00 -19.02 -8.34
N ALA A 78 -16.48 -18.27 -7.37
CA ALA A 78 -15.12 -18.44 -6.88
C ALA A 78 -14.85 -19.82 -6.22
N LYS A 79 -15.88 -20.46 -5.63
CA LYS A 79 -15.78 -21.82 -5.06
C LYS A 79 -15.70 -22.89 -6.15
N ASN A 80 -16.32 -22.64 -7.29
CA ASN A 80 -16.37 -23.57 -8.43
C ASN A 80 -15.14 -23.47 -9.34
N LEU A 81 -14.16 -22.61 -8.99
CA LEU A 81 -12.91 -22.49 -9.73
C LEU A 81 -12.02 -23.71 -9.54
N SER A 82 -11.43 -24.19 -10.64
CA SER A 82 -10.47 -25.29 -10.66
C SER A 82 -9.13 -24.90 -11.29
N GLY A 83 -8.09 -25.70 -11.01
CA GLY A 83 -6.76 -25.55 -11.61
C GLY A 83 -6.11 -24.20 -11.31
N TRP A 84 -5.56 -23.55 -12.34
CA TRP A 84 -4.82 -22.30 -12.17
C TRP A 84 -5.70 -21.12 -11.72
N ARG A 85 -6.99 -21.12 -12.07
CA ARG A 85 -7.95 -20.07 -11.65
C ARG A 85 -8.23 -20.15 -10.14
N GLN A 86 -8.33 -21.37 -9.61
CA GLN A 86 -8.44 -21.59 -8.16
C GLN A 86 -7.20 -21.05 -7.44
N ARG A 87 -6.01 -21.30 -7.99
CA ARG A 87 -4.75 -20.79 -7.42
C ARG A 87 -4.67 -19.26 -7.45
N ALA A 88 -5.18 -18.61 -8.49
CA ALA A 88 -5.26 -17.16 -8.58
C ALA A 88 -6.21 -16.56 -7.52
N ASN A 89 -7.35 -17.21 -7.25
CA ASN A 89 -8.28 -16.83 -6.18
C ASN A 89 -7.66 -17.05 -4.78
N ALA A 90 -6.93 -18.16 -4.59
CA ALA A 90 -6.19 -18.39 -3.34
C ALA A 90 -5.08 -17.33 -3.11
N ALA A 91 -4.38 -16.92 -4.18
CA ALA A 91 -3.38 -15.85 -4.10
C ALA A 91 -4.01 -14.50 -3.70
N GLN A 92 -5.22 -14.20 -4.18
CA GLN A 92 -5.98 -13.01 -3.78
C GLN A 92 -6.29 -13.04 -2.28
N GLN A 93 -6.83 -14.15 -1.77
CA GLN A 93 -7.20 -14.28 -0.36
C GLN A 93 -5.99 -14.07 0.55
N ASN A 94 -4.86 -14.73 0.24
CA ASN A 94 -3.62 -14.51 0.98
C ASN A 94 -3.11 -13.05 0.90
N GLY A 95 -3.31 -12.40 -0.25
CA GLY A 95 -3.01 -10.98 -0.41
C GLY A 95 -3.79 -10.10 0.57
N PHE A 96 -5.09 -10.37 0.75
CA PHE A 96 -5.92 -9.66 1.73
C PHE A 96 -5.56 -9.98 3.18
N GLU A 97 -5.06 -11.18 3.49
CA GLU A 97 -4.57 -11.52 4.83
C GLU A 97 -3.28 -10.78 5.20
N ALA A 98 -2.38 -10.58 4.24
CA ALA A 98 -1.11 -9.89 4.48
C ALA A 98 -1.24 -8.35 4.55
N LEU A 99 -2.31 -7.81 3.95
CA LEU A 99 -2.53 -6.37 3.80
C LEU A 99 -2.63 -5.59 5.12
N PRO A 100 -3.45 -6.01 6.10
CA PRO A 100 -3.62 -5.27 7.35
C PRO A 100 -2.30 -5.03 8.08
N LEU A 101 -1.43 -6.05 8.15
CA LEU A 101 -0.13 -5.93 8.80
C LEU A 101 0.77 -4.94 8.06
N PHE A 102 0.85 -5.04 6.74
CA PHE A 102 1.70 -4.15 5.93
C PHE A 102 1.26 -2.69 6.02
N ILE A 103 -0.05 -2.44 5.91
CA ILE A 103 -0.63 -1.09 6.03
C ILE A 103 -0.33 -0.52 7.42
N ALA A 104 -0.61 -1.29 8.47
CA ALA A 104 -0.35 -0.84 9.84
C ALA A 104 1.14 -0.54 10.07
N ALA A 105 2.03 -1.40 9.58
CA ALA A 105 3.48 -1.20 9.70
C ALA A 105 3.94 0.11 9.06
N VAL A 106 3.55 0.37 7.80
CA VAL A 106 3.93 1.61 7.09
C VAL A 106 3.40 2.85 7.82
N VAL A 107 2.12 2.84 8.18
CA VAL A 107 1.48 3.99 8.85
C VAL A 107 2.11 4.26 10.21
N LEU A 108 2.33 3.23 11.02
CA LEU A 108 2.94 3.39 12.36
C LEU A 108 4.38 3.87 12.27
N ALA A 109 5.19 3.32 11.35
CA ALA A 109 6.58 3.75 11.16
C ALA A 109 6.67 5.21 10.70
N GLN A 110 5.75 5.65 9.84
CA GLN A 110 5.65 7.06 9.42
C GLN A 110 5.20 7.97 10.58
N GLN A 111 4.23 7.53 11.39
CA GLN A 111 3.78 8.27 12.58
C GLN A 111 4.87 8.39 13.65
N ALA A 112 5.73 7.40 13.78
CA ALA A 112 6.90 7.42 14.64
C ALA A 112 8.05 8.28 14.10
N HIS A 113 7.90 8.87 12.91
CA HIS A 113 8.94 9.64 12.22
C HIS A 113 10.24 8.84 11.99
N ALA A 114 10.12 7.53 11.76
CA ALA A 114 11.25 6.69 11.38
C ALA A 114 11.83 7.12 10.02
N ASP A 115 13.04 6.65 9.70
CA ASP A 115 13.72 7.00 8.44
C ASP A 115 12.88 6.62 7.21
N GLN A 116 12.34 7.65 6.55
CA GLN A 116 11.43 7.50 5.40
C GLN A 116 12.08 6.76 4.23
N ALA A 117 13.38 6.95 3.97
CA ALA A 117 14.06 6.27 2.87
C ALA A 117 14.10 4.76 3.09
N ARG A 118 14.24 4.33 4.34
CA ARG A 118 14.25 2.92 4.72
C ARG A 118 12.85 2.31 4.69
N ILE A 119 11.81 3.05 5.11
CA ILE A 119 10.42 2.63 4.94
C ILE A 119 10.11 2.43 3.45
N ASP A 120 10.51 3.37 2.59
CA ASP A 120 10.29 3.30 1.14
C ASP A 120 10.98 2.08 0.51
N GLN A 121 12.24 1.81 0.87
CA GLN A 121 12.97 0.64 0.38
C GLN A 121 12.30 -0.68 0.77
N LEU A 122 11.90 -0.82 2.04
CA LEU A 122 11.23 -2.03 2.53
C LEU A 122 9.82 -2.19 1.93
N ALA A 123 9.10 -1.09 1.69
CA ALA A 123 7.80 -1.10 1.04
C ALA A 123 7.89 -1.55 -0.43
N VAL A 124 8.90 -1.06 -1.17
CA VAL A 124 9.17 -1.52 -2.55
C VAL A 124 9.54 -3.00 -2.56
N LEU A 125 10.39 -3.44 -1.62
CA LEU A 125 10.77 -4.84 -1.48
C LEU A 125 9.55 -5.73 -1.20
N PHE A 126 8.64 -5.29 -0.31
CA PHE A 126 7.39 -5.99 -0.05
C PHE A 126 6.58 -6.18 -1.34
N ILE A 127 6.42 -5.14 -2.17
CA ILE A 127 5.70 -5.23 -3.45
C ILE A 127 6.38 -6.21 -4.41
N ALA A 128 7.70 -6.15 -4.54
CA ALA A 128 8.44 -7.10 -5.38
C ALA A 128 8.21 -8.55 -4.91
N ILE A 129 8.28 -8.79 -3.60
CA ILE A 129 7.98 -10.09 -2.99
C ILE A 129 6.55 -10.53 -3.32
N ARG A 130 5.55 -9.64 -3.22
CA ARG A 130 4.15 -9.98 -3.54
C ARG A 130 3.95 -10.35 -5.01
N ILE A 131 4.65 -9.69 -5.94
CA ILE A 131 4.61 -10.05 -7.36
C ILE A 131 5.20 -11.46 -7.57
N VAL A 132 6.37 -11.74 -6.99
CA VAL A 132 6.99 -13.07 -7.04
C VAL A 132 6.09 -14.14 -6.42
N TYR A 133 5.44 -13.81 -5.30
CA TYR A 133 4.53 -14.69 -4.60
C TYR A 133 3.32 -15.10 -5.45
N ILE A 134 2.71 -14.12 -6.14
CA ILE A 134 1.59 -14.38 -7.06
C ILE A 134 2.05 -15.29 -8.20
N MET A 135 3.22 -15.04 -8.80
CA MET A 135 3.78 -15.91 -9.85
C MET A 135 4.03 -17.34 -9.35
N ALA A 136 4.61 -17.51 -8.16
CA ALA A 136 4.84 -18.82 -7.55
C ALA A 136 3.53 -19.58 -7.31
N TYR A 137 2.46 -18.86 -6.92
CA TYR A 137 1.11 -19.43 -6.79
C TYR A 137 0.57 -19.95 -8.12
N LEU A 138 0.69 -19.16 -9.20
CA LEU A 138 0.19 -19.54 -10.52
C LEU A 138 0.93 -20.78 -11.06
N MET A 139 2.25 -20.85 -10.82
CA MET A 139 3.13 -21.96 -11.19
C MET A 139 3.03 -23.19 -10.28
N ASN A 140 2.21 -23.15 -9.22
CA ASN A 140 2.03 -24.25 -8.26
C ASN A 140 3.33 -24.65 -7.52
N GLN A 141 4.22 -23.70 -7.25
CA GLN A 141 5.50 -23.94 -6.58
C GLN A 141 5.38 -23.74 -5.06
N GLY A 142 5.03 -24.82 -4.35
CA GLY A 142 4.71 -24.78 -2.91
C GLY A 142 5.85 -24.30 -2.01
N THR A 143 7.07 -24.80 -2.21
CA THR A 143 8.23 -24.44 -1.37
C THR A 143 8.63 -22.98 -1.55
N LEU A 144 8.67 -22.51 -2.81
CA LEU A 144 8.96 -21.11 -3.13
C LEU A 144 7.92 -20.18 -2.50
N ARG A 145 6.64 -20.59 -2.52
CA ARG A 145 5.54 -19.83 -1.91
C ARG A 145 5.80 -19.57 -0.42
N THR A 146 6.16 -20.58 0.36
CA THR A 146 6.40 -20.42 1.81
C THR A 146 7.59 -19.50 2.09
N LEU A 147 8.69 -19.66 1.35
CA LEU A 147 9.88 -18.81 1.49
C LEU A 147 9.57 -17.34 1.18
N VAL A 148 8.90 -17.08 0.07
CA VAL A 148 8.54 -15.73 -0.38
C VAL A 148 7.50 -15.12 0.58
N TRP A 149 6.54 -15.91 1.08
CA TRP A 149 5.61 -15.46 2.11
C TRP A 149 6.32 -15.03 3.38
N ALA A 150 7.26 -15.84 3.87
CA ALA A 150 8.04 -15.52 5.07
C ALA A 150 8.86 -14.24 4.88
N GLY A 151 9.47 -14.05 3.71
CA GLY A 151 10.17 -12.80 3.36
C GLY A 151 9.24 -11.58 3.35
N GLY A 152 8.03 -11.73 2.83
CA GLY A 152 7.00 -10.67 2.82
C GLY A 152 6.51 -10.32 4.22
N MET A 153 6.29 -11.33 5.06
CA MET A 153 5.93 -11.12 6.46
C MET A 153 7.07 -10.45 7.23
N GLY A 154 8.31 -10.92 7.01
CA GLY A 154 9.51 -10.34 7.62
C GLY A 154 9.73 -8.88 7.24
N THR A 155 9.41 -8.47 6.01
CA THR A 155 9.48 -7.07 5.58
C THR A 155 8.47 -6.20 6.32
N SER A 156 7.21 -6.63 6.44
CA SER A 156 6.20 -5.89 7.21
C SER A 156 6.58 -5.78 8.69
N ILE A 157 7.09 -6.86 9.28
CA ILE A 157 7.58 -6.84 10.67
C ILE A 157 8.78 -5.91 10.81
N ALA A 158 9.72 -5.93 9.88
CA ALA A 158 10.90 -5.04 9.92
C ALA A 158 10.50 -3.56 9.86
N ILE A 159 9.52 -3.19 9.03
CA ILE A 159 8.98 -1.83 9.00
C ILE A 159 8.31 -1.50 10.35
N LEU A 160 7.47 -2.41 10.87
CA LEU A 160 6.77 -2.17 12.13
C LEU A 160 7.72 -1.97 13.31
N LEU A 161 8.84 -2.72 13.36
CA LEU A 161 9.86 -2.58 14.40
C LEU A 161 10.68 -1.29 14.31
N MET A 162 10.54 -0.52 13.22
CA MET A 162 11.14 0.82 13.12
C MET A 162 10.25 1.90 13.74
N ALA A 163 8.98 1.60 14.01
CA ALA A 163 8.05 2.50 14.70
C ALA A 163 8.37 2.57 16.20
#